data_AF-A7WQ75-F1
#
_entry.id   AF-A7WQ75-F1
#
_cell.length_a   1.000
_cell.length_b   1.000
_cell.length_c   1.000
_cell.angle_alpha   90.00
_cell.angle_beta   90.00
_cell.angle_gamma   90.00
#
_symmetry.space_group_name_H-M   'P 1'
#
loop_
_entity.id
_entity.type
_entity.pdbx_description
1 polymer ?
#
loop_
_entity_poly.entity_id
_entity_poly.type
_entity_poly.pdbx_seq_one_letter_code
_entity_poly.pdbx_strand_id
1 'polypeptide(L)'
;MSQAEVHQHLARQSPAGLLSNFRARRSGDSLPYASNVVARADVGWPWRMDWSGHDPASPVAEMHINYHQTGWSIMIMVCTTVVYLMNKR
;
A
#
# COMPACT_ATOMS: atom_id res chain seq x y z
N MET A 1 14.43 -15.30 6.06
CA MET A 1 14.73 -15.03 4.64
C MET A 1 16.02 -15.75 4.29
N SER A 2 15.93 -16.74 3.41
CA SER A 2 17.07 -17.54 2.93
C SER A 2 18.02 -16.66 2.11
N GLN A 3 19.33 -16.94 2.12
CA GLN A 3 20.28 -16.19 1.29
C GLN A 3 19.95 -16.29 -0.20
N ALA A 4 19.37 -17.42 -0.64
CA ALA A 4 18.91 -17.59 -2.01
C ALA A 4 17.80 -16.57 -2.37
N GLU A 5 16.89 -16.28 -1.44
CA GLU A 5 15.81 -15.30 -1.63
C GLU A 5 16.37 -13.88 -1.75
N VAL A 6 17.37 -13.54 -0.94
CA VAL A 6 18.05 -12.23 -1.01
C VAL A 6 18.71 -12.02 -2.37
N HIS A 7 19.47 -13.01 -2.86
CA HIS A 7 20.12 -12.93 -4.17
C HIS A 7 19.11 -12.83 -5.31
N GLN A 8 17.98 -13.51 -5.19
CA GLN A 8 16.89 -13.44 -6.16
C GLN A 8 16.24 -12.05 -6.20
N HIS A 9 16.02 -11.41 -5.04
CA HIS A 9 15.51 -10.04 -4.98
C HIS A 9 16.49 -9.01 -5.54
N LEU A 10 17.78 -9.15 -5.25
CA LEU A 10 18.82 -8.26 -5.79
C LEU A 10 18.95 -8.41 -7.31
N ALA A 11 18.89 -9.63 -7.83
CA ALA A 11 18.91 -9.88 -9.27
C ALA A 11 17.70 -9.24 -9.99
N ARG A 12 16.52 -9.23 -9.35
CA ARG A 12 15.31 -8.56 -9.87
C ARG A 12 15.45 -7.04 -9.95
N GLN A 13 16.09 -6.43 -8.96
CA GLN A 13 16.31 -4.98 -8.91
C GLN A 13 17.47 -4.51 -9.79
N SER A 14 18.27 -5.44 -10.31
CA SER A 14 19.38 -5.12 -11.21
C SER A 14 18.88 -4.53 -12.53
N PRO A 15 19.68 -3.65 -13.19
CA PRO A 15 19.35 -3.11 -14.50
C PRO A 15 19.07 -4.18 -15.56
N ALA A 16 19.81 -5.29 -15.52
CA ALA A 16 19.61 -6.43 -16.42
C ALA A 16 18.28 -7.14 -16.15
N GLY A 17 17.88 -7.28 -14.88
CA GLY A 17 16.58 -7.84 -14.48
C GLY A 17 15.39 -6.96 -14.88
N LEU A 18 15.56 -5.64 -14.88
CA LEU A 18 14.55 -4.72 -15.39
C LEU A 18 14.40 -4.81 -16.91
N LEU A 19 15.52 -4.88 -17.64
CA LEU A 19 15.54 -4.94 -19.09
C LEU A 19 14.98 -6.27 -19.62
N SER A 20 15.28 -7.39 -18.96
CA SER A 20 14.74 -8.71 -19.32
C SER A 20 13.23 -8.78 -19.11
N ASN A 21 12.72 -8.20 -18.02
CA ASN A 21 11.28 -8.08 -17.79
C ASN A 21 10.60 -7.19 -18.84
N PHE A 22 11.22 -6.08 -19.23
CA PHE A 22 10.68 -5.20 -20.29
C PHE A 22 10.60 -5.91 -21.64
N ARG A 23 11.64 -6.68 -22.00
CA ARG A 23 11.65 -7.49 -23.22
C ARG A 23 10.59 -8.59 -23.18
N ALA A 24 10.49 -9.34 -22.08
CA ALA A 24 9.50 -10.41 -21.92
C ALA A 24 8.06 -9.90 -22.04
N ARG A 25 7.75 -8.73 -21.46
CA ARG A 25 6.43 -8.08 -21.61
C ARG A 25 6.11 -7.73 -23.05
N ARG A 26 7.12 -7.39 -23.86
CA ARG A 26 6.95 -6.98 -25.25
C ARG A 26 6.87 -8.17 -26.21
N SER A 27 7.54 -9.28 -25.90
CA SER A 27 7.45 -10.53 -26.67
C SER A 27 6.22 -11.36 -26.34
N GLY A 28 5.48 -11.01 -25.29
CA GLY A 28 4.34 -11.80 -24.81
C GLY A 28 4.77 -13.08 -24.08
N ASP A 29 6.05 -13.22 -23.77
CA ASP A 29 6.58 -14.36 -23.01
C ASP A 29 6.15 -14.27 -21.54
N SER A 30 6.05 -15.44 -20.91
CA SER A 30 5.78 -15.53 -19.47
C SER A 30 6.81 -14.71 -18.71
N LEU A 31 6.34 -13.72 -17.95
CA LEU A 31 7.19 -12.93 -17.08
C LEU A 31 7.88 -13.89 -16.09
N PRO A 32 9.22 -14.00 -16.12
CA PRO A 32 9.94 -14.97 -15.28
C PRO A 32 9.71 -14.73 -13.78
N TYR A 33 9.22 -13.54 -13.42
CA TYR A 33 8.83 -13.18 -12.06
C TYR A 33 7.49 -12.41 -12.08
N ALA A 34 6.42 -13.08 -12.50
CA ALA A 34 5.07 -12.64 -12.14
C ALA A 34 4.91 -12.82 -10.63
N SER A 35 5.13 -11.76 -9.84
CA SER A 35 4.68 -11.80 -8.46
C SER A 35 3.17 -11.92 -8.52
N ASN A 36 2.63 -13.08 -8.13
CA ASN A 36 1.23 -13.19 -7.77
C ASN A 36 1.00 -12.21 -6.62
N VAL A 37 0.60 -10.98 -6.95
CA VAL A 37 0.05 -10.06 -5.96
C VAL A 37 -1.34 -10.61 -5.66
N VAL A 38 -1.39 -11.72 -4.92
CA VAL A 38 -2.61 -12.09 -4.22
C VAL A 38 -2.74 -11.05 -3.14
N ALA A 39 -3.41 -9.97 -3.51
CA ALA A 39 -3.97 -8.96 -2.65
C ALA A 39 -4.84 -9.64 -1.59
N ARG A 40 -4.24 -10.19 -0.52
CA ARG A 40 -4.99 -10.75 0.59
C ARG A 40 -5.47 -9.57 1.43
N ALA A 41 -6.65 -9.06 1.10
CA ALA A 41 -7.38 -8.20 2.00
C ALA A 41 -7.77 -9.03 3.23
N ASP A 42 -7.57 -8.49 4.43
CA ASP A 42 -8.20 -9.07 5.61
C ASP A 42 -9.73 -9.02 5.45
N VAL A 43 -10.38 -10.14 5.75
CA VAL A 43 -11.85 -10.22 5.78
C VAL A 43 -12.37 -9.13 6.70
N GLY A 44 -13.33 -8.34 6.21
CA GLY A 44 -13.96 -7.30 7.01
C GLY A 44 -14.55 -7.88 8.29
N TRP A 45 -14.01 -7.47 9.43
CA TRP A 45 -14.61 -7.77 10.71
C TRP A 45 -15.86 -6.90 10.87
N PRO A 46 -17.02 -7.43 11.31
CA PRO A 46 -18.29 -6.70 11.33
C PRO A 46 -18.23 -5.33 12.04
N TRP A 47 -17.32 -5.14 12.99
CA TRP A 47 -17.11 -3.90 13.73
C TRP A 47 -16.02 -2.97 13.16
N ARG A 48 -15.35 -3.36 12.06
CA ARG A 48 -14.26 -2.60 11.40
C ARG A 48 -14.61 -2.09 10.00
N MET A 49 -15.80 -2.41 9.51
CA MET A 49 -16.19 -2.31 8.10
C MET A 49 -16.03 -0.91 7.47
N ASP A 50 -16.15 0.18 8.24
CA ASP A 50 -16.33 1.50 7.62
C ASP A 50 -15.38 2.61 8.11
N TRP A 51 -14.49 2.36 9.08
CA TRP A 51 -13.80 3.45 9.78
C TRP A 51 -12.27 3.44 9.77
N SER A 52 -11.58 2.30 9.59
CA SER A 52 -10.10 2.30 9.53
C SER A 52 -9.43 0.93 9.23
N GLY A 53 -10.17 -0.14 8.93
CA GLY A 53 -9.77 -1.46 9.43
C GLY A 53 -9.48 -2.58 8.45
N HIS A 54 -9.31 -2.31 7.15
CA HIS A 54 -8.92 -3.36 6.20
C HIS A 54 -7.42 -3.30 5.93
N ASP A 55 -6.75 -4.44 6.08
CA ASP A 55 -5.39 -4.57 5.57
C ASP A 55 -5.40 -4.29 4.07
N PRO A 56 -4.52 -3.39 3.59
CA PRO A 56 -4.56 -2.93 2.23
C PRO A 56 -4.24 -4.08 1.29
N ALA A 57 -5.22 -4.45 0.48
CA ALA A 57 -5.05 -5.49 -0.53
C ALA A 57 -4.00 -5.09 -1.60
N SER A 58 -3.70 -3.79 -1.74
CA SER A 58 -2.76 -3.30 -2.75
C SER A 58 -1.97 -2.07 -2.26
N PRO A 59 -0.78 -1.79 -2.83
CA PRO A 59 -0.01 -0.58 -2.54
C PRO A 59 -0.79 0.72 -2.76
N VAL A 60 -1.73 0.73 -3.72
CA VAL A 60 -2.59 1.89 -3.98
C VAL A 60 -3.59 2.09 -2.85
N ALA A 61 -4.18 1.01 -2.35
CA ALA A 61 -5.09 1.08 -1.20
C ALA A 61 -4.36 1.58 0.06
N GLU A 62 -3.12 1.11 0.29
CA GLU A 62 -2.28 1.57 1.39
C GLU A 62 -2.00 3.08 1.30
N MET A 63 -1.63 3.57 0.11
CA MET A 63 -1.43 5.01 -0.12
C MET A 63 -2.69 5.83 0.16
N HIS A 64 -3.87 5.36 -0.27
CA HIS A 64 -5.14 6.06 -0.01
C HIS A 64 -5.46 6.10 1.49
N ILE A 65 -5.21 5.01 2.22
CA ILE A 65 -5.38 4.96 3.68
C ILE A 65 -4.41 5.94 4.36
N ASN A 66 -3.13 5.92 4.01
CA ASN A 66 -2.13 6.82 4.61
C ASN A 66 -2.44 8.29 4.32
N TYR A 67 -2.89 8.60 3.10
CA TYR A 67 -3.33 9.95 2.74
C TYR A 67 -4.56 10.37 3.55
N HIS A 68 -5.57 9.50 3.66
CA HIS A 68 -6.76 9.75 4.46
C HIS A 68 -6.42 10.00 5.94
N GLN A 69 -5.58 9.15 6.55
CA GLN A 69 -5.19 9.31 7.96
C GLN A 69 -4.46 10.64 8.22
N THR A 70 -3.62 11.07 7.26
CA THR A 70 -2.94 12.38 7.34
C THR A 70 -3.96 13.52 7.32
N GLY A 71 -4.92 13.52 6.40
CA GLY A 71 -5.95 14.56 6.30
C GLY A 71 -6.92 14.56 7.49
N TRP A 72 -7.34 13.38 7.95
CA TRP A 72 -8.32 13.22 9.03
C TRP A 72 -7.82 13.79 10.35
N SER A 73 -6.54 13.58 10.69
CA SER A 73 -5.93 14.12 11.91
C SER A 73 -5.93 15.67 11.95
N ILE A 74 -5.62 16.30 10.82
CA ILE A 74 -5.64 17.77 10.67
C ILE A 74 -7.07 18.30 10.83
N MET A 75 -8.05 17.63 10.20
CA MET A 75 -9.46 18.03 10.28
C MET A 75 -9.97 17.99 11.72
N ILE A 76 -9.66 16.91 12.46
CA ILE A 76 -10.00 16.81 13.89
C ILE A 76 -9.40 17.98 14.66
N MET A 77 -8.11 18.29 14.47
CA MET A 77 -7.46 19.39 15.18
C MET A 77 -8.11 20.74 14.90
N VAL A 78 -8.46 21.03 13.64
CA VAL A 78 -9.12 22.29 13.28
C VAL A 78 -10.50 22.38 13.94
N CYS A 79 -11.32 21.33 13.79
CA CYS A 79 -12.66 21.29 14.37
C CYS A 79 -12.64 21.43 15.90
N THR A 80 -11.75 20.69 16.60
CA THR A 80 -11.64 20.78 18.06
C THR A 80 -11.16 22.16 18.51
N THR A 81 -10.22 22.77 17.79
CA THR A 81 -9.71 24.11 18.11
C THR A 81 -10.81 25.15 17.97
N VAL A 82 -11.60 25.11 16.90
CA VAL A 82 -12.74 26.02 16.70
C VAL A 82 -13.77 25.86 17.82
N VAL A 83 -14.18 24.63 18.12
CA VAL A 83 -15.13 24.35 19.20
C VAL A 83 -14.60 24.83 20.55
N TYR A 84 -13.32 24.59 20.84
CA TYR A 84 -12.67 25.06 22.08
C TYR A 84 -12.70 26.58 22.19
N LEU A 85 -12.34 27.31 21.14
CA LEU A 85 -12.31 28.77 21.14
C LEU A 85 -13.73 29.37 21.23
N MET A 86 -14.74 28.71 20.66
CA MET A 86 -16.14 29.14 20.79
C MET A 86 -16.69 28.95 22.20
N ASN A 87 -16.30 27.86 22.87
CA ASN A 87 -16.73 27.57 24.25
C ASN A 87 -15.89 28.29 25.31
N LYS A 88 -14.73 28.84 24.96
CA LYS A 88 -13.89 29.68 25.83
C LYS A 88 -14.32 31.14 25.79
N ARG A 89 -15.64 31.36 25.88
CA ARG A 89 -16.26 32.64 26.24
C ARG A 89 -16.67 32.59 27.71
#